data_AF-E0TFL7-F1
#
_entry.id   AF-E0TFL7-F1
#
_cell.length_a   1.000
_cell.length_b   1.000
_cell.length_c   1.000
_cell.angle_alpha   90.00
_cell.angle_beta   90.00
_cell.angle_gamma   90.00
#
_symmetry.space_group_name_H-M   'P 1'
#
loop_
_entity.id
_entity.type
_entity.pdbx_description
1 polymer ?
#
loop_
_entity_poly.entity_id
_entity_poly.type
_entity_poly.pdbx_seq_one_letter_code
_entity_poly.pdbx_strand_id
1 'polypeptide(L)'
;MALFDHNGLVGEEAVNEVILAHALGVASVLNSRAPWASPLTLPEGWRELTTEEVDDYFLTEFTRLGMFNLESPFRGVHEKAFEVAVYVEEDDNGQPIRLSVSFSATNSFIDIPDFLFLNDGHHLAASMEPFLTEVAGLAESYGLSGEDVLVTGYSLGAGMANVMARFKGELADGFFVDSDYIGHATPLVFDDSDIYNFGYENDIVHRIAGAEQGVIRLVNEVGLKIRGRDLYYENSSDNVVIFDDKYGNNSFASPEFALLNLKGLSAHLSGVKWNHIPNIANSPFYDLTNRDSLVIVSNLNRGKSETYWVEDKASAATRADDYSGFVIGTGLANKLADGKGNDFLDAGEGKDHIRLTLGYDEVEGGKGIDTVHLSDSDITAYRLSDGDLMIHGDSGLKRLHDVEFISLGSNGDNLTENRQAVFALKTERAKEGTDGDDTLKGAVLFGGDGNDILKAGAKGALLHGGDGQDRLEDGRGDDQLYGAAHDDILIHSRGNDLLNGGHGNDIFAFAANASGEVRIEDFGRAFGETDFLLFAPDIFSSLGDVLDNTSVTEDGLLIQSQDLTIILDHADIDAINAQTILFGEA
;
A
#
# COMPACT_ATOMS: atom_id res chain seq x y z
N MET A 1 8.72 7.64 -2.05
CA MET A 1 7.83 8.10 -0.96
C MET A 1 7.11 6.87 -0.49
N ALA A 2 7.27 6.52 0.78
CA ALA A 2 6.68 5.35 1.39
C ALA A 2 5.14 5.47 1.48
N LEU A 3 4.45 4.36 1.76
CA LEU A 3 2.99 4.26 1.79
C LEU A 3 2.29 5.38 2.61
N PHE A 4 2.91 5.78 3.72
CA PHE A 4 2.33 6.77 4.65
C PHE A 4 2.91 8.18 4.49
N ASP A 5 3.84 8.41 3.58
CA ASP A 5 4.39 9.75 3.33
C ASP A 5 3.30 10.66 2.74
N HIS A 6 3.11 11.85 3.31
CA HIS A 6 2.07 12.79 2.89
C HIS A 6 2.39 14.22 3.31
N ASN A 7 1.91 15.20 2.53
CA ASN A 7 2.01 16.63 2.87
C ASN A 7 3.41 17.13 3.28
N GLY A 8 4.48 16.48 2.81
CA GLY A 8 5.87 16.79 3.16
C GLY A 8 6.42 16.06 4.39
N LEU A 9 5.57 15.35 5.15
CA LEU A 9 5.99 14.39 6.17
C LEU A 9 6.48 13.10 5.50
N VAL A 10 7.59 12.57 5.99
CA VAL A 10 8.21 11.34 5.48
C VAL A 10 8.66 10.40 6.59
N GLY A 11 8.68 9.10 6.31
CA GLY A 11 9.22 8.07 7.21
C GLY A 11 8.51 8.04 8.57
N GLU A 12 9.29 7.92 9.65
CA GLU A 12 8.75 7.75 11.01
C GLU A 12 7.81 8.89 11.44
N GLU A 13 8.07 10.13 11.01
CA GLU A 13 7.22 11.29 11.33
C GLU A 13 5.83 11.12 10.70
N ALA A 14 5.77 10.77 9.41
CA ALA A 14 4.52 10.54 8.70
C ALA A 14 3.74 9.36 9.31
N VAL A 15 4.44 8.25 9.60
CA VAL A 15 3.85 7.06 10.25
C VAL A 15 3.21 7.43 11.59
N ASN A 16 3.92 8.18 12.44
CA ASN A 16 3.44 8.57 13.76
C ASN A 16 2.20 9.47 13.67
N GLU A 17 2.17 10.40 12.72
CA GLU A 17 0.99 11.26 12.49
C GLU A 17 -0.23 10.44 12.02
N VAL A 18 -0.05 9.47 11.12
CA VAL A 18 -1.14 8.59 10.67
C VAL A 18 -1.63 7.69 11.82
N ILE A 19 -0.75 7.19 12.69
CA ILE A 19 -1.12 6.43 13.89
C ILE A 19 -1.90 7.32 14.88
N LEU A 20 -1.44 8.55 15.10
CA LEU A 20 -2.05 9.49 16.01
C LEU A 20 -3.47 9.87 15.53
N ALA A 21 -3.60 10.20 14.25
CA ALA A 21 -4.88 10.50 13.60
C ALA A 21 -5.86 9.32 13.74
N HIS A 22 -5.39 8.07 13.54
CA HIS A 22 -6.20 6.88 13.74
C HIS A 22 -6.69 6.76 15.19
N ALA A 23 -5.79 6.91 16.17
CA ALA A 23 -6.11 6.78 17.58
C ALA A 23 -7.14 7.82 18.06
N LEU A 24 -6.95 9.08 17.69
CA LEU A 24 -7.85 10.18 18.05
C LEU A 24 -9.21 10.05 17.34
N GLY A 25 -9.21 9.68 16.06
CA GLY A 25 -10.42 9.40 15.28
C GLY A 25 -11.22 8.21 15.81
N VAL A 26 -10.56 7.14 16.26
CA VAL A 26 -11.22 6.00 16.90
C VAL A 26 -11.72 6.35 18.31
N ALA A 27 -10.96 7.14 19.08
CA ALA A 27 -11.38 7.60 20.40
C ALA A 27 -12.67 8.42 20.32
N SER A 28 -12.79 9.33 19.36
CA SER A 28 -14.00 10.12 19.13
C SER A 28 -15.22 9.24 18.82
N VAL A 29 -15.02 8.12 18.12
CA VAL A 29 -16.09 7.14 17.81
C VAL A 29 -16.51 6.32 19.03
N LEU A 30 -15.56 5.85 19.85
CA LEU A 30 -15.85 4.95 20.96
C LEU A 30 -16.34 5.68 22.20
N ASN A 31 -15.78 6.85 22.51
CA ASN A 31 -16.17 7.65 23.67
C ASN A 31 -17.59 8.22 23.52
N SER A 32 -18.03 8.55 22.31
CA SER A 32 -19.43 8.96 22.06
C SER A 32 -20.45 7.82 22.17
N ARG A 33 -20.03 6.55 22.11
CA ARG A 33 -20.94 5.39 22.03
C ARG A 33 -21.20 4.67 23.35
N ALA A 34 -20.26 4.69 24.30
CA ALA A 34 -20.33 3.85 25.49
C ALA A 34 -20.05 4.63 26.80
N PRO A 35 -20.93 5.58 27.21
CA PRO A 35 -20.74 6.39 28.43
C PRO A 35 -20.70 5.60 29.74
N TRP A 36 -21.07 4.32 29.72
CA TRP A 36 -21.02 3.41 30.88
C TRP A 36 -19.78 2.51 30.89
N ALA A 37 -19.00 2.51 29.81
CA ALA A 37 -17.68 1.89 29.77
C ALA A 37 -16.63 2.92 30.19
N SER A 38 -15.48 2.46 30.67
CA SER A 38 -14.33 3.36 30.81
C SER A 38 -14.01 3.96 29.43
N PRO A 39 -13.88 5.30 29.32
CA PRO A 39 -13.51 5.92 28.06
C PRO A 39 -12.18 5.34 27.57
N LEU A 40 -12.02 5.26 26.25
CA LEU A 40 -10.76 4.88 25.66
C LEU A 40 -9.68 5.85 26.15
N THR A 41 -8.52 5.32 26.53
CA THR A 41 -7.39 6.15 26.89
C THR A 41 -6.91 6.87 25.64
N LEU A 42 -6.83 8.20 25.68
CA LEU A 42 -6.24 9.00 24.62
C LEU A 42 -4.72 8.70 24.52
N PRO A 43 -4.09 9.01 23.38
CA PRO A 43 -2.63 8.93 23.26
C PRO A 43 -1.92 9.68 24.40
N GLU A 44 -0.69 9.26 24.72
CA GLU A 44 0.11 9.94 25.74
C GLU A 44 0.29 11.42 25.36
N GLY A 45 0.19 12.33 26.34
CA GLY A 45 0.21 13.78 26.11
C GLY A 45 -1.14 14.39 25.72
N TRP A 46 -2.13 13.59 25.32
CA TRP A 46 -3.44 14.08 24.88
C TRP A 46 -4.52 14.01 25.97
N ARG A 47 -5.34 15.06 26.05
CA ARG A 47 -6.49 15.13 26.97
C ARG A 47 -7.73 15.72 26.32
N GLU A 48 -8.87 15.47 26.96
CA GLU A 48 -10.12 16.19 26.68
C GLU A 48 -10.04 17.65 27.18
N LEU A 49 -10.92 18.50 26.63
CA LEU A 49 -11.14 19.84 27.16
C LEU A 49 -11.63 19.79 28.60
N THR A 50 -11.16 20.74 29.41
CA THR A 50 -11.68 20.98 30.75
C THR A 50 -13.04 21.67 30.67
N THR A 51 -13.84 21.58 31.74
CA THR A 51 -15.12 22.30 31.79
C THR A 51 -14.96 23.82 31.69
N GLU A 52 -13.86 24.38 32.20
CA GLU A 52 -13.57 25.82 32.11
C GLU A 52 -13.27 26.24 30.67
N GLU A 53 -12.46 25.46 29.94
CA GLU A 53 -12.19 25.69 28.52
C GLU A 53 -13.47 25.62 27.68
N VAL A 54 -14.36 24.68 27.98
CA VAL A 54 -15.67 24.58 27.31
C VAL A 54 -16.53 25.82 27.59
N ASP A 55 -16.68 26.19 28.86
CA ASP A 55 -17.55 27.30 29.28
C ASP A 55 -17.05 28.67 28.77
N ASP A 56 -15.73 28.84 28.64
CA ASP A 56 -15.13 30.12 28.24
C ASP A 56 -15.13 30.34 26.73
N TYR A 57 -15.01 29.27 25.92
CA TYR A 57 -14.80 29.40 24.47
C TYR A 57 -15.95 28.91 23.60
N PHE A 58 -16.82 28.03 24.11
CA PHE A 58 -17.82 27.37 23.27
C PHE A 58 -19.25 27.75 23.63
N LEU A 59 -20.00 28.24 22.62
CA LEU A 59 -21.45 28.35 22.67
C LEU A 59 -22.12 27.18 21.94
N THR A 60 -21.36 26.45 21.12
CA THR A 60 -21.80 25.21 20.47
C THR A 60 -22.26 24.19 21.51
N GLU A 61 -23.33 23.45 21.21
CA GLU A 61 -23.93 22.51 22.15
C GLU A 61 -22.94 21.41 22.55
N PHE A 62 -22.43 21.50 23.78
CA PHE A 62 -21.56 20.51 24.38
C PHE A 62 -22.36 19.41 25.08
N THR A 63 -22.18 18.19 24.62
CA THR A 63 -22.87 17.01 25.11
C THR A 63 -22.22 16.50 26.40
N ARG A 64 -22.97 15.71 27.18
CA ARG A 64 -22.44 15.03 28.37
C ARG A 64 -21.36 13.97 28.07
N LEU A 65 -21.05 13.76 26.79
CA LEU A 65 -20.09 12.78 26.30
C LEU A 65 -18.75 13.43 25.92
N GLY A 66 -18.56 14.73 26.20
CA GLY A 66 -17.33 15.42 25.82
C GLY A 66 -17.29 15.86 24.35
N MET A 67 -18.43 15.85 23.65
CA MET A 67 -18.53 16.10 22.22
C MET A 67 -19.37 17.33 21.92
N PHE A 68 -19.13 17.99 20.79
CA PHE A 68 -19.96 19.06 20.23
C PHE A 68 -20.88 18.53 19.14
N ASN A 69 -22.13 18.99 19.13
CA ASN A 69 -23.09 18.69 18.06
C ASN A 69 -22.99 19.71 16.92
N LEU A 70 -22.82 19.23 15.70
CA LEU A 70 -22.93 20.02 14.48
C LEU A 70 -24.31 19.84 13.85
N GLU A 71 -24.76 20.87 13.13
CA GLU A 71 -26.08 20.85 12.49
C GLU A 71 -26.13 19.83 11.35
N SER A 72 -27.13 18.94 11.37
CA SER A 72 -27.44 18.07 10.23
C SER A 72 -28.22 18.87 9.18
N PRO A 73 -27.82 18.84 7.89
CA PRO A 73 -28.52 19.54 6.81
C PRO A 73 -30.00 19.17 6.66
N PHE A 74 -30.38 17.96 7.08
CA PHE A 74 -31.75 17.45 6.91
C PHE A 74 -32.60 17.53 8.17
N ARG A 75 -31.99 17.43 9.35
CA ARG A 75 -32.72 17.32 10.63
C ARG A 75 -32.49 18.48 11.60
N GLY A 76 -31.60 19.42 11.26
CA GLY A 76 -31.18 20.47 12.18
C GLY A 76 -30.39 19.91 13.37
N VAL A 77 -30.27 20.68 14.45
CA VAL A 77 -29.58 20.27 15.69
C VAL A 77 -30.44 19.28 16.48
N HIS A 78 -29.95 18.05 16.68
CA HIS A 78 -30.60 17.02 17.48
C HIS A 78 -29.56 16.05 18.07
N GLU A 79 -29.91 15.39 19.20
CA GLU A 79 -29.02 14.39 19.83
C GLU A 79 -28.60 13.31 18.82
N LYS A 80 -27.27 13.07 18.72
CA LYS A 80 -26.62 12.09 17.81
C LYS A 80 -26.57 12.47 16.32
N ALA A 81 -26.56 13.76 16.01
CA ALA A 81 -26.18 14.26 14.67
C ALA A 81 -24.66 14.09 14.44
N PHE A 82 -24.04 14.92 13.59
CA PHE A 82 -22.59 14.94 13.43
C PHE A 82 -21.93 15.41 14.73
N GLU A 83 -21.11 14.56 15.34
CA GLU A 83 -20.42 14.83 16.61
C GLU A 83 -18.93 15.08 16.33
N VAL A 84 -18.33 16.03 17.06
CA VAL A 84 -16.90 16.35 16.96
C VAL A 84 -16.30 16.54 18.35
N ALA A 85 -15.10 16.02 18.56
CA ALA A 85 -14.31 16.21 19.77
C ALA A 85 -13.19 17.22 19.51
N VAL A 86 -12.81 17.95 20.55
CA VAL A 86 -11.55 18.69 20.59
C VAL A 86 -10.67 18.07 21.65
N TYR A 87 -9.45 17.69 21.27
CA TYR A 87 -8.43 17.21 22.19
C TYR A 87 -7.26 18.17 22.22
N VAL A 88 -6.56 18.24 23.35
CA VAL A 88 -5.40 19.10 23.58
C VAL A 88 -4.19 18.23 23.85
N GLU A 89 -3.12 18.45 23.11
CA GLU A 89 -1.81 17.90 23.41
C GLU A 89 -1.05 18.86 24.34
N GLU A 90 -0.43 18.32 25.37
CA GLU A 90 0.36 19.08 26.33
C GLU A 90 1.83 18.65 26.34
N ASP A 91 2.72 19.62 26.55
CA ASP A 91 4.13 19.34 26.85
C ASP A 91 4.30 18.72 28.25
N ASP A 92 5.54 18.34 28.59
CA ASP A 92 5.89 17.80 29.93
C ASP A 92 5.53 18.74 31.11
N ASN A 93 5.26 20.02 30.85
CA ASN A 93 4.89 21.03 31.85
C ASN A 93 3.38 21.28 31.90
N GLY A 94 2.57 20.60 31.08
CA GLY A 94 1.14 20.82 30.97
C GLY A 94 0.76 22.06 30.17
N GLN A 95 1.65 22.57 29.30
CA GLN A 95 1.32 23.67 28.37
C GLN A 95 0.70 23.08 27.09
N PRO A 96 -0.45 23.59 26.63
CA PRO A 96 -1.01 23.21 25.33
C PRO A 96 -0.03 23.53 24.19
N ILE A 97 0.22 22.54 23.34
CA ILE A 97 1.13 22.66 22.18
C ILE A 97 0.49 22.29 20.85
N ARG A 98 -0.62 21.53 20.87
CA ARG A 98 -1.36 21.14 19.66
C ARG A 98 -2.82 20.90 20.00
N LEU A 99 -3.69 21.07 19.01
CA LEU A 99 -5.09 20.67 19.09
C LEU A 99 -5.40 19.57 18.09
N SER A 100 -6.44 18.79 18.39
CA SER A 100 -7.08 17.92 17.39
C SER A 100 -8.55 18.24 17.28
N VAL A 101 -9.02 18.39 16.04
CA VAL A 101 -10.44 18.39 15.68
C VAL A 101 -10.78 17.00 15.17
N SER A 102 -11.42 16.20 16.03
CA SER A 102 -11.67 14.78 15.80
C SER A 102 -13.15 14.51 15.56
N PHE A 103 -13.55 14.38 14.30
CA PHE A 103 -14.93 14.07 13.92
C PHE A 103 -15.28 12.62 14.24
N SER A 104 -16.46 12.42 14.83
CA SER A 104 -16.98 11.10 15.19
C SER A 104 -17.98 10.59 14.16
N ALA A 105 -18.02 9.27 14.00
CA ALA A 105 -18.99 8.61 13.13
C ALA A 105 -20.33 8.40 13.86
N THR A 106 -21.44 8.81 13.24
CA THR A 106 -22.76 8.57 13.80
C THR A 106 -23.07 7.06 13.88
N ASN A 107 -23.84 6.65 14.90
CA ASN A 107 -24.16 5.24 15.18
C ASN A 107 -25.58 4.84 14.76
N SER A 108 -26.21 5.63 13.90
CA SER A 108 -27.61 5.45 13.56
C SER A 108 -27.77 5.06 12.10
N PHE A 109 -28.32 3.88 11.84
CA PHE A 109 -28.85 3.48 10.51
C PHE A 109 -29.85 4.50 9.93
N ILE A 110 -30.32 5.44 10.77
CA ILE A 110 -31.24 6.49 10.39
C ILE A 110 -30.50 7.65 9.67
N ASP A 111 -29.16 7.71 9.69
CA ASP A 111 -28.38 8.80 9.05
C ASP A 111 -27.85 8.43 7.67
N ILE A 112 -28.27 7.27 7.14
CA ILE A 112 -28.10 6.89 5.72
C ILE A 112 -28.53 8.03 4.77
N PRO A 113 -29.59 8.82 5.04
CA PRO A 113 -29.89 10.00 4.22
C PRO A 113 -28.78 11.05 4.26
N ASP A 114 -28.11 11.29 5.38
CA ASP A 114 -27.03 12.28 5.45
C ASP A 114 -25.78 11.79 4.69
N PHE A 115 -25.52 10.47 4.69
CA PHE A 115 -24.53 9.83 3.80
C PHE A 115 -24.78 10.10 2.30
N LEU A 116 -26.05 10.23 1.91
CA LEU A 116 -26.42 10.50 0.52
C LEU A 116 -26.06 11.93 0.09
N PHE A 117 -25.93 12.86 1.03
CA PHE A 117 -25.67 14.28 0.76
C PHE A 117 -24.27 14.76 1.17
N LEU A 118 -23.38 13.86 1.61
CA LEU A 118 -21.98 14.18 1.92
C LEU A 118 -21.28 14.94 0.80
N ASN A 119 -21.58 14.60 -0.45
CA ASN A 119 -20.96 15.21 -1.63
C ASN A 119 -21.41 16.65 -1.92
N ASP A 120 -22.48 17.15 -1.29
CA ASP A 120 -22.90 18.55 -1.46
C ASP A 120 -21.91 19.51 -0.78
N GLY A 121 -21.18 19.05 0.25
CA GLY A 121 -20.00 19.69 0.84
C GLY A 121 -20.25 21.04 1.52
N HIS A 122 -20.73 22.03 0.76
CA HIS A 122 -21.01 23.41 1.17
C HIS A 122 -21.97 23.51 2.36
N HIS A 123 -23.06 22.74 2.39
CA HIS A 123 -23.99 22.76 3.52
C HIS A 123 -23.37 22.20 4.81
N LEU A 124 -22.51 21.19 4.69
CA LEU A 124 -21.80 20.60 5.83
C LEU A 124 -20.67 21.51 6.31
N ALA A 125 -19.92 22.12 5.40
CA ALA A 125 -18.92 23.13 5.73
C ALA A 125 -19.57 24.31 6.49
N ALA A 126 -20.69 24.83 5.99
CA ALA A 126 -21.41 25.93 6.64
C ALA A 126 -21.91 25.57 8.06
N SER A 127 -22.21 24.29 8.35
CA SER A 127 -22.59 23.87 9.70
C SER A 127 -21.41 23.71 10.67
N MET A 128 -20.19 23.56 10.15
CA MET A 128 -18.96 23.53 10.95
C MET A 128 -18.51 24.94 11.37
N GLU A 129 -18.83 25.97 10.58
CA GLU A 129 -18.29 27.33 10.72
C GLU A 129 -18.37 27.93 12.13
N PRO A 130 -19.51 27.90 12.85
CA PRO A 130 -19.58 28.48 14.19
C PRO A 130 -18.65 27.77 15.17
N PHE A 131 -18.62 26.44 15.13
CA PHE A 131 -17.77 25.62 15.99
C PHE A 131 -16.28 25.82 15.67
N LEU A 132 -15.91 25.84 14.39
CA LEU A 132 -14.52 26.03 13.98
C LEU A 132 -14.00 27.43 14.34
N THR A 133 -14.86 28.46 14.31
CA THR A 133 -14.52 29.80 14.80
C THR A 133 -14.21 29.77 16.31
N GLU A 134 -14.95 29.00 17.10
CA GLU A 134 -14.70 28.82 18.54
C GLU A 134 -13.39 28.06 18.81
N VAL A 135 -13.10 27.01 18.03
CA VAL A 135 -11.84 26.27 18.10
C VAL A 135 -10.64 27.16 17.75
N ALA A 136 -10.74 27.98 16.70
CA ALA A 136 -9.69 28.94 16.34
C ALA A 136 -9.42 29.92 17.50
N GLY A 137 -10.48 30.44 18.14
CA GLY A 137 -10.33 31.31 19.32
C GLY A 137 -9.67 30.62 20.51
N LEU A 138 -9.95 29.34 20.75
CA LEU A 138 -9.27 28.54 21.76
C LEU A 138 -7.77 28.36 21.42
N ALA A 139 -7.46 28.00 20.18
CA ALA A 139 -6.08 27.82 19.70
C ALA A 139 -5.25 29.09 19.88
N GLU A 140 -5.79 30.24 19.45
CA GLU A 140 -5.15 31.54 19.62
C GLU A 140 -4.92 31.90 21.10
N SER A 141 -5.79 31.45 22.01
CA SER A 141 -5.61 31.67 23.44
C SER A 141 -4.41 30.92 24.03
N TYR A 142 -4.03 29.81 23.40
CA TYR A 142 -2.81 29.05 23.70
C TYR A 142 -1.59 29.57 22.93
N GLY A 143 -1.77 30.51 22.01
CA GLY A 143 -0.71 30.99 21.13
C GLY A 143 -0.41 30.05 19.96
N LEU A 144 -1.34 29.15 19.66
CA LEU A 144 -1.27 28.20 18.55
C LEU A 144 -1.83 28.82 17.26
N SER A 145 -1.40 28.31 16.11
CA SER A 145 -1.93 28.65 14.80
C SER A 145 -2.59 27.44 14.12
N GLY A 146 -3.01 27.60 12.87
CA GLY A 146 -3.57 26.49 12.08
C GLY A 146 -2.61 25.32 11.90
N GLU A 147 -1.30 25.58 11.86
CA GLU A 147 -0.25 24.54 11.72
C GLU A 147 -0.20 23.59 12.93
N ASP A 148 -0.70 24.04 14.09
CA ASP A 148 -0.72 23.27 15.34
C ASP A 148 -2.04 22.51 15.52
N VAL A 149 -2.76 22.22 14.43
CA VAL A 149 -4.07 21.55 14.46
C VAL A 149 -4.06 20.30 13.58
N LEU A 150 -4.38 19.16 14.19
CA LEU A 150 -4.66 17.90 13.49
C LEU A 150 -6.17 17.70 13.32
N VAL A 151 -6.64 17.73 12.07
CA VAL A 151 -8.02 17.40 11.72
C VAL A 151 -8.10 15.94 11.30
N THR A 152 -8.91 15.16 12.03
CA THR A 152 -9.04 13.72 11.77
C THR A 152 -10.47 13.20 11.97
N GLY A 153 -10.69 11.98 11.52
CA GLY A 153 -11.86 11.18 11.86
C GLY A 153 -11.73 9.75 11.36
N TYR A 154 -12.66 8.91 11.79
CA TYR A 154 -12.81 7.55 11.26
C TYR A 154 -14.20 7.40 10.63
N SER A 155 -14.30 6.68 9.52
CA SER A 155 -15.58 6.43 8.82
C SER A 155 -16.26 7.74 8.40
N LEU A 156 -17.54 7.93 8.72
CA LEU A 156 -18.26 9.18 8.46
C LEU A 156 -17.56 10.42 9.04
N GLY A 157 -16.85 10.28 10.17
CA GLY A 157 -16.04 11.36 10.72
C GLY A 157 -14.91 11.78 9.78
N ALA A 158 -14.23 10.82 9.15
CA ALA A 158 -13.24 11.11 8.13
C ALA A 158 -13.86 11.78 6.88
N GLY A 159 -15.12 11.46 6.56
CA GLY A 159 -15.88 12.17 5.53
C GLY A 159 -16.08 13.65 5.87
N MET A 160 -16.36 13.98 7.14
CA MET A 160 -16.44 15.37 7.61
C MET A 160 -15.07 16.07 7.58
N ALA A 161 -13.99 15.35 7.93
CA ALA A 161 -12.63 15.86 7.78
C ALA A 161 -12.29 16.18 6.31
N ASN A 162 -12.70 15.34 5.36
CA ASN A 162 -12.54 15.61 3.92
C ASN A 162 -13.33 16.85 3.47
N VAL A 163 -14.56 17.04 3.96
CA VAL A 163 -15.33 18.26 3.71
C VAL A 163 -14.61 19.48 4.28
N MET A 164 -14.14 19.42 5.53
CA MET A 164 -13.40 20.51 6.15
C MET A 164 -12.13 20.84 5.36
N ALA A 165 -11.36 19.83 4.93
CA ALA A 165 -10.15 20.01 4.12
C ALA A 165 -10.45 20.72 2.80
N ARG A 166 -11.53 20.32 2.11
CA ARG A 166 -11.95 20.93 0.84
C ARG A 166 -12.37 22.40 1.00
N PHE A 167 -13.00 22.75 2.11
CA PHE A 167 -13.51 24.11 2.37
C PHE A 167 -12.65 24.93 3.34
N LYS A 168 -11.44 24.47 3.69
CA LYS A 168 -10.59 25.08 4.73
C LYS A 168 -10.32 26.58 4.53
N GLY A 169 -10.27 27.06 3.28
CA GLY A 169 -10.09 28.48 2.96
C GLY A 169 -11.34 29.35 3.15
N GLU A 170 -12.52 28.74 3.26
CA GLU A 170 -13.79 29.43 3.53
C GLU A 170 -14.18 29.37 5.01
N LEU A 171 -13.55 28.48 5.79
CA LEU A 171 -13.91 28.19 7.17
C LEU A 171 -13.06 28.98 8.17
N ALA A 172 -13.69 29.56 9.19
CA ALA A 172 -13.07 30.29 10.28
C ALA A 172 -12.02 31.30 9.81
N ASP A 173 -12.39 32.12 8.82
CA ASP A 173 -11.51 33.12 8.16
C ASP A 173 -10.19 32.55 7.62
N GLY A 174 -10.14 31.25 7.30
CA GLY A 174 -8.97 30.56 6.75
C GLY A 174 -7.96 30.08 7.80
N PHE A 175 -8.32 30.07 9.09
CA PHE A 175 -7.42 29.65 10.17
C PHE A 175 -6.82 28.25 9.95
N PHE A 176 -7.60 27.31 9.40
CA PHE A 176 -7.21 25.90 9.25
C PHE A 176 -6.56 25.56 7.91
N VAL A 177 -6.19 26.55 7.08
CA VAL A 177 -5.62 26.29 5.74
C VAL A 177 -4.34 25.46 5.80
N ASP A 178 -3.53 25.71 6.84
CA ASP A 178 -2.23 25.08 7.07
C ASP A 178 -2.29 23.92 8.10
N SER A 179 -3.49 23.47 8.48
CA SER A 179 -3.68 22.33 9.38
C SER A 179 -3.34 21.00 8.71
N ASP A 180 -3.00 20.01 9.54
CA ASP A 180 -2.83 18.63 9.09
C ASP A 180 -4.20 17.96 8.95
N TYR A 181 -4.41 17.27 7.82
CA TYR A 181 -5.66 16.57 7.55
C TYR A 181 -5.37 15.10 7.25
N ILE A 182 -5.87 14.20 8.10
CA ILE A 182 -5.72 12.76 7.94
C ILE A 182 -7.06 12.06 8.19
N GLY A 183 -7.57 11.32 7.22
CA GLY A 183 -8.85 10.63 7.29
C GLY A 183 -8.70 9.12 7.29
N HIS A 184 -9.40 8.41 8.18
CA HIS A 184 -9.39 6.94 8.21
C HIS A 184 -10.71 6.32 7.73
N ALA A 185 -10.62 5.34 6.83
CA ALA A 185 -11.77 4.60 6.31
C ALA A 185 -12.89 5.52 5.79
N THR A 186 -12.52 6.64 5.17
CA THR A 186 -13.48 7.66 4.72
C THR A 186 -14.40 7.12 3.63
N PRO A 187 -15.72 7.38 3.70
CA PRO A 187 -16.61 7.10 2.58
C PRO A 187 -16.47 8.07 1.42
N LEU A 188 -15.90 9.25 1.66
CA LEU A 188 -15.86 10.38 0.75
C LEU A 188 -14.40 10.81 0.54
N VAL A 189 -13.98 10.92 -0.71
CA VAL A 189 -12.63 11.37 -1.07
C VAL A 189 -12.75 12.40 -2.17
N PHE A 190 -12.17 13.58 -1.99
CA PHE A 190 -12.12 14.61 -3.02
C PHE A 190 -10.69 14.71 -3.58
N ASP A 191 -10.52 14.54 -4.89
CA ASP A 191 -9.20 14.61 -5.55
C ASP A 191 -8.52 15.98 -5.41
N ASP A 192 -9.29 17.05 -5.20
CA ASP A 192 -8.81 18.43 -5.10
C ASP A 192 -8.51 18.89 -3.66
N SER A 193 -8.39 17.96 -2.71
CA SER A 193 -8.20 18.28 -1.29
C SER A 193 -6.87 17.75 -0.73
N ASP A 194 -6.23 18.55 0.12
CA ASP A 194 -4.91 18.28 0.73
C ASP A 194 -4.97 17.33 1.95
N ILE A 195 -5.94 16.42 1.99
CA ILE A 195 -6.12 15.43 3.08
C ILE A 195 -5.53 14.09 2.67
N TYR A 196 -4.71 13.50 3.54
CA TYR A 196 -4.28 12.12 3.36
C TYR A 196 -5.35 11.16 3.88
N ASN A 197 -5.83 10.26 3.04
CA ASN A 197 -6.82 9.24 3.40
C ASN A 197 -6.16 7.87 3.47
N PHE A 198 -6.38 7.17 4.58
CA PHE A 198 -5.98 5.78 4.73
C PHE A 198 -7.19 4.90 5.00
N GLY A 199 -7.35 3.84 4.22
CA GLY A 199 -8.35 2.82 4.48
C GLY A 199 -7.94 1.49 3.88
N TYR A 200 -8.77 0.48 4.09
CA TYR A 200 -8.52 -0.84 3.53
C TYR A 200 -9.38 -1.03 2.29
N GLU A 201 -8.82 -1.62 1.25
CA GLU A 201 -9.50 -1.91 -0.02
C GLU A 201 -10.76 -2.76 0.22
N ASN A 202 -10.66 -3.76 1.10
CA ASN A 202 -11.76 -4.64 1.46
C ASN A 202 -12.71 -4.05 2.54
N ASP A 203 -12.51 -2.79 2.94
CA ASP A 203 -13.47 -2.01 3.74
C ASP A 203 -14.51 -1.36 2.83
N ILE A 204 -15.74 -1.87 2.89
CA ILE A 204 -16.84 -1.39 2.04
C ILE A 204 -17.30 0.03 2.32
N VAL A 205 -16.92 0.60 3.46
CA VAL A 205 -17.23 2.01 3.76
C VAL A 205 -16.23 2.89 3.04
N HIS A 206 -14.96 2.48 3.00
CA HIS A 206 -13.91 3.26 2.40
C HIS A 206 -14.20 3.51 0.92
N ARG A 207 -14.08 4.78 0.49
CA ARG A 207 -14.28 5.26 -0.90
C ARG A 207 -15.68 5.04 -1.51
N ILE A 208 -16.67 4.57 -0.75
CA ILE A 208 -17.98 4.18 -1.29
C ILE A 208 -18.73 5.32 -2.02
N ALA A 209 -18.57 6.57 -1.58
CA ALA A 209 -19.22 7.75 -2.17
C ALA A 209 -18.45 8.34 -3.35
N GLY A 210 -17.11 8.26 -3.31
CA GLY A 210 -16.19 8.91 -4.24
C GLY A 210 -16.31 10.45 -4.30
N ALA A 211 -15.61 11.08 -5.25
CA ALA A 211 -15.44 12.54 -5.30
C ALA A 211 -16.73 13.36 -5.51
N GLU A 212 -17.49 13.21 -6.59
CA GLU A 212 -18.52 14.23 -6.89
C GLU A 212 -19.89 13.73 -7.40
N GLN A 213 -20.04 12.44 -7.76
CA GLN A 213 -21.31 11.97 -8.33
C GLN A 213 -22.21 11.21 -7.37
N GLY A 214 -21.83 11.16 -6.09
CA GLY A 214 -22.72 10.98 -4.95
C GLY A 214 -23.39 9.61 -4.85
N VAL A 215 -23.36 9.05 -3.65
CA VAL A 215 -24.11 7.85 -3.27
C VAL A 215 -25.59 7.92 -3.73
N ILE A 216 -26.18 9.11 -3.90
CA ILE A 216 -27.53 9.31 -4.49
C ILE A 216 -27.64 8.79 -5.92
N ARG A 217 -26.73 9.18 -6.82
CA ARG A 217 -26.76 8.69 -8.20
C ARG A 217 -26.56 7.19 -8.22
N LEU A 218 -25.61 6.71 -7.43
CA LEU A 218 -25.30 5.29 -7.28
C LEU A 218 -26.49 4.49 -6.75
N VAL A 219 -27.15 4.96 -5.69
CA VAL A 219 -28.38 4.35 -5.14
C VAL A 219 -29.54 4.43 -6.14
N ASN A 220 -29.64 5.49 -6.93
CA ASN A 220 -30.65 5.59 -7.99
C ASN A 220 -30.37 4.62 -9.14
N GLU A 221 -29.10 4.29 -9.43
CA GLU A 221 -28.68 3.39 -10.50
C GLU A 221 -28.72 1.91 -10.10
N VAL A 222 -28.25 1.56 -8.90
CA VAL A 222 -28.09 0.15 -8.44
C VAL A 222 -28.88 -0.19 -7.17
N GLY A 223 -29.62 0.76 -6.59
CA GLY A 223 -30.34 0.59 -5.32
C GLY A 223 -29.42 0.56 -4.09
N LEU A 224 -29.92 0.04 -2.96
CA LEU A 224 -29.09 -0.19 -1.76
C LEU A 224 -28.05 -1.33 -1.93
N LYS A 225 -27.98 -1.94 -3.13
CA LYS A 225 -27.04 -3.00 -3.48
C LYS A 225 -25.75 -2.42 -4.09
N ILE A 226 -25.10 -1.54 -3.34
CA ILE A 226 -23.80 -0.98 -3.72
C ILE A 226 -22.72 -2.05 -3.50
N ARG A 227 -21.92 -2.31 -4.54
CA ARG A 227 -20.72 -3.17 -4.45
C ARG A 227 -19.51 -2.32 -4.08
N GLY A 228 -18.54 -2.91 -3.38
CA GLY A 228 -17.24 -2.28 -3.15
C GLY A 228 -16.69 -1.80 -4.49
N ARG A 229 -16.30 -0.53 -4.55
CA ARG A 229 -15.63 0.04 -5.72
C ARG A 229 -14.20 0.28 -5.28
N ASP A 230 -13.29 -0.39 -5.96
CA ASP A 230 -11.89 -0.06 -5.88
C ASP A 230 -11.59 1.06 -6.87
N LEU A 231 -11.54 2.29 -6.36
CA LEU A 231 -11.37 3.52 -7.13
C LEU A 231 -10.08 4.20 -6.72
N TYR A 232 -9.24 4.50 -7.70
CA TYR A 232 -8.02 5.25 -7.48
C TYR A 232 -8.30 6.70 -7.06
N TYR A 233 -7.64 7.17 -6.00
CA TYR A 233 -7.58 8.57 -5.60
C TYR A 233 -6.15 8.99 -5.26
N GLU A 234 -5.71 10.13 -5.81
CA GLU A 234 -4.35 10.65 -5.60
C GLU A 234 -4.05 11.10 -4.16
N ASN A 235 -4.98 11.00 -3.24
CA ASN A 235 -4.76 11.35 -1.83
C ASN A 235 -5.23 10.25 -0.89
N SER A 236 -5.31 9.01 -1.39
CA SER A 236 -5.74 7.84 -0.64
C SER A 236 -4.79 6.66 -0.85
N SER A 237 -4.50 5.91 0.21
CA SER A 237 -3.86 4.60 0.09
C SER A 237 -4.92 3.54 -0.14
N ASP A 238 -4.94 3.01 -1.37
CA ASP A 238 -6.11 2.32 -1.88
C ASP A 238 -5.99 0.79 -1.88
N ASN A 239 -4.76 0.27 -1.90
CA ASN A 239 -4.47 -1.15 -2.16
C ASN A 239 -3.99 -1.92 -0.92
N VAL A 240 -4.43 -1.48 0.27
CA VAL A 240 -4.11 -2.16 1.54
C VAL A 240 -5.25 -3.10 1.94
N VAL A 241 -4.96 -4.37 2.17
CA VAL A 241 -5.95 -5.42 2.48
C VAL A 241 -5.77 -5.94 3.89
N ILE A 242 -6.86 -5.96 4.68
CA ILE A 242 -6.89 -6.74 5.93
C ILE A 242 -7.24 -8.19 5.59
N PHE A 243 -6.30 -9.11 5.79
CA PHE A 243 -6.55 -10.54 5.64
C PHE A 243 -7.16 -11.13 6.92
N ASP A 244 -8.47 -11.00 7.09
CA ASP A 244 -9.22 -11.59 8.22
C ASP A 244 -9.87 -12.94 7.87
N ASP A 245 -10.50 -13.59 8.87
CA ASP A 245 -11.23 -14.86 8.69
C ASP A 245 -12.32 -14.80 7.60
N LYS A 246 -12.91 -13.62 7.32
CA LYS A 246 -13.99 -13.44 6.33
C LYS A 246 -13.44 -13.30 4.91
N TYR A 247 -12.33 -12.60 4.78
CA TYR A 247 -11.58 -12.49 3.53
C TYR A 247 -11.00 -13.87 3.16
N GLY A 248 -10.28 -14.51 4.08
CA GLY A 248 -9.57 -15.77 3.82
C GLY A 248 -10.46 -16.97 3.44
N ASN A 249 -11.72 -17.01 3.90
CA ASN A 249 -12.67 -18.08 3.55
C ASN A 249 -13.66 -17.71 2.42
N ASN A 250 -13.42 -16.58 1.74
CA ASN A 250 -14.26 -16.04 0.69
C ASN A 250 -15.76 -15.91 1.07
N SER A 251 -16.08 -15.82 2.37
CA SER A 251 -17.46 -15.59 2.84
C SER A 251 -17.92 -14.15 2.65
N PHE A 252 -17.05 -13.30 2.10
CA PHE A 252 -17.34 -11.98 1.56
C PHE A 252 -18.08 -12.07 0.20
N ALA A 253 -17.81 -13.10 -0.62
CA ALA A 253 -18.30 -13.22 -2.00
C ALA A 253 -19.76 -13.68 -2.15
N SER A 254 -20.71 -12.89 -1.62
CA SER A 254 -21.99 -12.77 -2.32
C SER A 254 -21.88 -11.64 -3.35
N PRO A 255 -22.19 -11.87 -4.63
CA PRO A 255 -22.26 -10.80 -5.64
C PRO A 255 -23.38 -9.78 -5.33
N GLU A 256 -24.18 -9.99 -4.28
CA GLU A 256 -25.20 -9.06 -3.80
C GLU A 256 -24.74 -8.33 -2.54
N PHE A 257 -23.71 -7.50 -2.71
CA PHE A 257 -23.23 -6.57 -1.68
C PHE A 257 -24.21 -5.42 -1.47
N ALA A 258 -24.44 -5.03 -0.21
CA ALA A 258 -25.34 -3.93 0.16
C ALA A 258 -24.79 -3.23 1.41
N LEU A 259 -25.04 -1.91 1.56
CA LEU A 259 -24.69 -1.11 2.75
C LEU A 259 -25.26 -1.72 4.07
N LEU A 260 -26.25 -2.60 3.96
CA LEU A 260 -26.90 -3.32 5.06
C LEU A 260 -26.27 -4.69 5.37
N ASN A 261 -25.23 -5.11 4.63
CA ASN A 261 -24.56 -6.38 4.85
C ASN A 261 -23.54 -6.27 5.99
N LEU A 262 -23.96 -6.61 7.21
CA LEU A 262 -23.12 -6.60 8.40
C LEU A 262 -21.85 -7.47 8.29
N LYS A 263 -21.81 -8.45 7.37
CA LYS A 263 -20.60 -9.26 7.15
C LYS A 263 -19.51 -8.51 6.37
N GLY A 264 -19.90 -7.56 5.52
CA GLY A 264 -18.97 -6.76 4.73
C GLY A 264 -18.29 -5.63 5.53
N LEU A 265 -18.81 -5.33 6.73
CA LEU A 265 -18.19 -4.38 7.67
C LEU A 265 -17.06 -4.99 8.49
N SER A 266 -16.58 -6.21 8.17
CA SER A 266 -15.57 -6.87 9.01
C SER A 266 -14.24 -6.11 9.00
N ALA A 267 -13.75 -5.70 7.82
CA ALA A 267 -12.57 -4.86 7.69
C ALA A 267 -12.78 -3.49 8.38
N HIS A 268 -13.93 -2.85 8.15
CA HIS A 268 -14.29 -1.58 8.81
C HIS A 268 -14.24 -1.65 10.34
N LEU A 269 -14.81 -2.70 10.93
CA LEU A 269 -14.84 -2.89 12.38
C LEU A 269 -13.50 -3.39 12.93
N SER A 270 -12.71 -4.07 12.10
CA SER A 270 -11.38 -4.52 12.47
C SER A 270 -10.42 -3.35 12.54
N GLY A 271 -10.49 -2.41 11.59
CA GLY A 271 -9.71 -1.16 11.64
C GLY A 271 -10.01 -0.28 12.86
N VAL A 272 -11.23 -0.34 13.44
CA VAL A 272 -11.52 0.33 14.72
C VAL A 272 -10.87 -0.38 15.91
N LYS A 273 -10.73 -1.71 15.85
CA LYS A 273 -10.21 -2.52 16.97
C LYS A 273 -8.70 -2.69 16.93
N TRP A 274 -8.13 -2.71 15.74
CA TRP A 274 -6.75 -3.07 15.47
C TRP A 274 -6.16 -2.03 14.51
N ASN A 275 -5.03 -1.47 14.90
CA ASN A 275 -4.24 -0.60 14.03
C ASN A 275 -3.13 -1.44 13.39
N HIS A 276 -3.17 -1.58 12.07
CA HIS A 276 -2.16 -2.33 11.29
C HIS A 276 -1.05 -1.44 10.73
N ILE A 277 -1.15 -0.11 10.88
CA ILE A 277 -0.11 0.84 10.43
C ILE A 277 1.26 0.50 11.05
N PRO A 278 1.39 0.18 12.36
CA PRO A 278 2.68 -0.23 12.91
C PRO A 278 3.22 -1.54 12.33
N ASN A 279 2.35 -2.49 11.96
CA ASN A 279 2.80 -3.74 11.33
C ASN A 279 3.40 -3.46 9.95
N ILE A 280 2.76 -2.59 9.17
CA ILE A 280 3.25 -2.21 7.84
C ILE A 280 4.54 -1.39 7.96
N ALA A 281 4.56 -0.39 8.83
CA ALA A 281 5.69 0.52 8.98
C ALA A 281 6.95 -0.11 9.61
N ASN A 282 6.80 -1.19 10.37
CA ASN A 282 7.95 -1.97 10.86
C ASN A 282 8.40 -3.07 9.87
N SER A 283 7.74 -3.12 8.71
CA SER A 283 8.19 -3.74 7.46
C SER A 283 9.70 -3.60 7.22
N PRO A 284 10.60 -4.61 7.10
CA PRO A 284 11.91 -4.33 6.50
C PRO A 284 11.76 -3.83 5.05
N PHE A 285 10.62 -4.11 4.42
CA PHE A 285 10.29 -3.67 3.07
C PHE A 285 9.49 -2.34 3.04
N TYR A 286 9.31 -1.66 4.19
CA TYR A 286 8.47 -0.46 4.25
C TYR A 286 8.95 0.65 3.31
N ASP A 287 10.26 0.86 3.20
CA ASP A 287 10.84 1.92 2.37
C ASP A 287 10.69 1.65 0.87
N LEU A 288 10.43 0.40 0.48
CA LEU A 288 10.05 0.00 -0.88
C LEU A 288 8.55 0.21 -1.16
N THR A 289 7.75 0.51 -0.15
CA THR A 289 6.34 0.79 -0.43
C THR A 289 6.18 2.15 -1.10
N ASN A 290 5.10 2.32 -1.83
CA ASN A 290 4.57 3.59 -2.25
C ASN A 290 3.09 3.67 -1.86
N ARG A 291 2.47 4.84 -2.01
CA ARG A 291 1.08 5.07 -1.58
C ARG A 291 0.07 4.08 -2.17
N ASP A 292 0.36 3.59 -3.37
CA ASP A 292 -0.49 2.72 -4.16
C ASP A 292 -0.04 1.25 -4.12
N SER A 293 1.02 0.91 -3.39
CA SER A 293 1.47 -0.48 -3.28
C SER A 293 0.38 -1.42 -2.78
N LEU A 294 0.32 -2.62 -3.35
CA LEU A 294 -0.51 -3.71 -2.83
C LEU A 294 0.10 -4.23 -1.53
N VAL A 295 -0.58 -4.02 -0.40
CA VAL A 295 -0.10 -4.47 0.91
C VAL A 295 -1.16 -5.34 1.59
N ILE A 296 -0.85 -6.60 1.84
CA ILE A 296 -1.75 -7.57 2.45
C ILE A 296 -1.26 -7.88 3.85
N VAL A 297 -2.03 -7.45 4.85
CA VAL A 297 -1.65 -7.62 6.25
C VAL A 297 -2.50 -8.71 6.90
N SER A 298 -1.84 -9.70 7.48
CA SER A 298 -2.49 -10.75 8.25
C SER A 298 -3.22 -10.18 9.47
N ASN A 299 -4.50 -10.52 9.60
CA ASN A 299 -5.32 -10.23 10.78
C ASN A 299 -6.00 -11.51 11.30
N LEU A 300 -5.30 -12.63 11.13
CA LEU A 300 -5.76 -13.95 11.56
C LEU A 300 -5.42 -14.17 13.04
N ASN A 301 -6.31 -14.85 13.75
CA ASN A 301 -5.98 -15.37 15.08
C ASN A 301 -5.10 -16.63 14.97
N ARG A 302 -4.43 -17.01 16.06
CA ARG A 302 -3.49 -18.16 16.13
C ARG A 302 -4.03 -19.47 15.54
N GLY A 303 -5.32 -19.77 15.71
CA GLY A 303 -5.88 -21.02 15.18
C GLY A 303 -6.08 -21.00 13.66
N LYS A 304 -6.10 -19.80 13.08
CA LYS A 304 -6.41 -19.54 11.68
C LYS A 304 -5.16 -19.22 10.87
N SER A 305 -4.21 -18.50 11.44
CA SER A 305 -2.91 -18.16 10.83
C SER A 305 -2.11 -19.42 10.44
N GLU A 306 -2.25 -20.52 11.19
CA GLU A 306 -1.62 -21.81 10.86
C GLU A 306 -2.36 -22.61 9.75
N THR A 307 -3.54 -22.15 9.32
CA THR A 307 -4.41 -22.89 8.39
C THR A 307 -4.66 -22.19 7.06
N TYR A 308 -4.82 -20.87 7.06
CA TYR A 308 -5.09 -20.08 5.85
C TYR A 308 -3.80 -19.48 5.33
N TRP A 309 -3.56 -19.64 4.03
CA TRP A 309 -2.56 -18.86 3.30
C TRP A 309 -3.06 -17.42 3.18
N VAL A 310 -2.31 -16.50 3.78
CA VAL A 310 -2.40 -15.05 3.57
C VAL A 310 -1.74 -14.79 2.22
N GLU A 311 -2.55 -14.37 1.27
CA GLU A 311 -2.21 -14.23 -0.15
C GLU A 311 -3.18 -13.22 -0.76
N ASP A 312 -2.84 -12.64 -1.90
CA ASP A 312 -3.82 -11.85 -2.63
C ASP A 312 -4.94 -12.76 -3.14
N LYS A 313 -6.20 -12.34 -2.97
CA LYS A 313 -7.36 -13.12 -3.40
C LYS A 313 -8.26 -12.30 -4.28
N ALA A 314 -8.68 -12.94 -5.38
CA ALA A 314 -9.71 -12.43 -6.24
C ALA A 314 -11.00 -12.31 -5.43
N SER A 315 -11.51 -11.10 -5.22
CA SER A 315 -12.78 -10.91 -4.53
C SER A 315 -13.68 -9.93 -5.28
N ALA A 316 -14.94 -9.82 -4.86
CA ALA A 316 -15.85 -8.83 -5.44
C ALA A 316 -15.46 -7.37 -5.11
N ALA A 317 -14.48 -7.18 -4.23
CA ALA A 317 -13.94 -5.89 -3.81
C ALA A 317 -12.43 -5.74 -4.05
N THR A 318 -11.74 -6.80 -4.52
CA THR A 318 -10.29 -6.80 -4.75
C THR A 318 -9.96 -7.40 -6.12
N ARG A 319 -9.04 -6.78 -6.85
CA ARG A 319 -8.55 -7.30 -8.13
C ARG A 319 -7.52 -8.38 -7.83
N ALA A 320 -7.80 -9.65 -8.17
CA ALA A 320 -6.68 -10.59 -8.26
C ALA A 320 -6.07 -10.42 -9.62
N ASP A 321 -4.94 -9.77 -9.60
CA ASP A 321 -4.09 -9.64 -10.76
C ASP A 321 -2.70 -10.12 -10.29
N ASP A 322 -1.91 -10.62 -11.22
CA ASP A 322 -0.59 -11.14 -10.92
C ASP A 322 0.42 -9.97 -10.65
N TYR A 323 0.07 -8.98 -9.82
CA TYR A 323 0.95 -7.84 -9.50
C TYR A 323 1.96 -8.20 -8.41
N SER A 324 3.06 -7.45 -8.39
CA SER A 324 3.99 -7.35 -7.27
C SER A 324 3.28 -6.83 -6.03
N GLY A 325 3.62 -7.35 -4.86
CA GLY A 325 2.95 -6.98 -3.61
C GLY A 325 3.73 -7.30 -2.35
N PHE A 326 3.25 -6.73 -1.24
CA PHE A 326 3.83 -6.92 0.09
C PHE A 326 2.89 -7.78 0.93
N VAL A 327 3.38 -8.91 1.45
CA VAL A 327 2.60 -9.82 2.30
C VAL A 327 3.18 -9.82 3.70
N ILE A 328 2.44 -9.25 4.65
CA ILE A 328 2.92 -8.97 6.01
C ILE A 328 2.22 -9.89 7.02
N GLY A 329 3.04 -10.68 7.70
CA GLY A 329 2.67 -11.59 8.77
C GLY A 329 2.42 -10.90 10.12
N THR A 330 2.45 -11.70 11.17
CA THR A 330 2.28 -11.23 12.56
C THR A 330 3.29 -11.93 13.46
N GLY A 331 3.32 -11.61 14.76
CA GLY A 331 4.08 -12.38 15.76
C GLY A 331 3.49 -13.76 16.10
N LEU A 332 2.76 -14.38 15.17
CA LEU A 332 2.19 -15.74 15.26
C LEU A 332 2.82 -16.59 14.16
N ALA A 333 2.73 -17.91 14.27
CA ALA A 333 2.99 -18.76 13.10
C ALA A 333 1.98 -18.45 11.98
N ASN A 334 2.49 -18.07 10.82
CA ASN A 334 1.74 -17.69 9.64
C ASN A 334 1.94 -18.70 8.49
N LYS A 335 0.98 -18.69 7.57
CA LYS A 335 1.12 -19.23 6.23
C LYS A 335 1.00 -18.06 5.25
N LEU A 336 2.07 -17.72 4.55
CA LEU A 336 2.11 -16.62 3.58
C LEU A 336 2.33 -17.17 2.17
N ALA A 337 1.69 -16.60 1.17
CA ALA A 337 1.95 -16.93 -0.22
C ALA A 337 2.00 -15.69 -1.10
N ASP A 338 2.88 -15.75 -2.08
CA ASP A 338 3.09 -14.77 -3.14
C ASP A 338 1.97 -14.78 -4.20
N GLY A 339 1.98 -13.74 -5.04
CA GLY A 339 1.32 -13.69 -6.33
C GLY A 339 2.15 -14.39 -7.40
N LYS A 340 2.12 -13.91 -8.65
CA LYS A 340 3.09 -14.29 -9.69
C LYS A 340 3.93 -13.08 -10.14
N GLY A 341 3.90 -12.01 -9.36
CA GLY A 341 4.64 -10.78 -9.60
C GLY A 341 5.97 -10.86 -8.88
N ASN A 342 6.55 -9.69 -8.56
CA ASN A 342 7.68 -9.63 -7.65
C ASN A 342 7.15 -9.42 -6.23
N ASP A 343 7.25 -10.42 -5.35
CA ASP A 343 6.59 -10.37 -4.05
C ASP A 343 7.58 -10.22 -2.88
N PHE A 344 7.20 -9.41 -1.89
CA PHE A 344 7.98 -9.12 -0.69
C PHE A 344 7.23 -9.64 0.54
N LEU A 345 7.74 -10.70 1.16
CA LEU A 345 7.04 -11.42 2.22
C LEU A 345 7.76 -11.25 3.55
N ASP A 346 7.14 -10.54 4.49
CA ASP A 346 7.59 -10.43 5.88
C ASP A 346 6.81 -11.42 6.76
N ALA A 347 7.48 -12.47 7.22
CA ALA A 347 6.88 -13.49 8.06
C ALA A 347 6.71 -13.08 9.53
N GLY A 348 7.48 -12.11 10.02
CA GLY A 348 7.41 -11.64 11.41
C GLY A 348 8.04 -12.59 12.44
N GLU A 349 7.31 -12.93 13.50
CA GLU A 349 7.80 -13.90 14.50
C GLU A 349 6.96 -15.16 14.49
N GLY A 350 7.58 -16.33 14.62
CA GLY A 350 6.81 -17.54 14.76
C GLY A 350 7.49 -18.77 14.18
N LYS A 351 6.73 -19.50 13.39
CA LYS A 351 7.17 -20.70 12.70
C LYS A 351 6.41 -20.72 11.40
N ASP A 352 7.00 -20.06 10.44
CA ASP A 352 6.27 -19.57 9.30
C ASP A 352 6.44 -20.50 8.11
N HIS A 353 5.39 -20.53 7.30
CA HIS A 353 5.34 -21.31 6.08
C HIS A 353 5.08 -20.36 4.93
N ILE A 354 6.09 -20.14 4.11
CA ILE A 354 6.05 -19.21 2.99
C ILE A 354 6.03 -20.03 1.71
N ARG A 355 5.03 -19.83 0.85
CA ARG A 355 4.98 -20.47 -0.48
C ARG A 355 5.37 -19.42 -1.50
N LEU A 356 6.33 -19.76 -2.36
CA LEU A 356 6.74 -18.94 -3.48
C LEU A 356 6.49 -19.68 -4.80
N THR A 357 6.11 -18.93 -5.80
CA THR A 357 5.77 -19.33 -7.16
C THR A 357 6.64 -18.56 -8.15
N LEU A 358 6.07 -17.97 -9.21
CA LEU A 358 6.83 -17.32 -10.29
C LEU A 358 7.22 -15.89 -9.90
N GLY A 359 8.33 -15.40 -10.46
CA GLY A 359 8.76 -13.99 -10.34
C GLY A 359 10.05 -13.83 -9.54
N TYR A 360 10.38 -12.59 -9.21
CA TYR A 360 11.46 -12.26 -8.27
C TYR A 360 10.89 -12.01 -6.87
N ASP A 361 11.21 -12.86 -5.89
CA ASP A 361 10.65 -12.70 -4.53
C ASP A 361 11.72 -12.48 -3.48
N GLU A 362 11.40 -11.66 -2.49
CA GLU A 362 12.19 -11.47 -1.28
C GLU A 362 11.42 -11.94 -0.05
N VAL A 363 12.09 -12.70 0.82
CA VAL A 363 11.51 -13.22 2.05
C VAL A 363 12.34 -12.79 3.25
N GLU A 364 11.68 -12.12 4.19
CA GLU A 364 12.13 -11.97 5.57
C GLU A 364 11.45 -13.06 6.41
N GLY A 365 12.22 -14.07 6.84
CA GLY A 365 11.73 -15.13 7.73
C GLY A 365 11.51 -14.64 9.17
N GLY A 366 12.30 -13.66 9.60
CA GLY A 366 12.23 -13.07 10.92
C GLY A 366 12.57 -14.06 12.05
N LYS A 367 11.99 -13.86 13.22
CA LYS A 367 12.32 -14.69 14.39
C LYS A 367 11.51 -15.97 14.38
N GLY A 368 12.13 -17.09 14.08
CA GLY A 368 11.34 -18.31 14.10
C GLY A 368 12.07 -19.58 13.72
N ILE A 369 11.27 -20.51 13.20
CA ILE A 369 11.78 -21.59 12.37
C ILE A 369 10.94 -21.57 11.12
N ASP A 370 11.51 -21.03 10.06
CA ASP A 370 10.78 -20.59 8.91
C ASP A 370 11.09 -21.51 7.74
N THR A 371 10.05 -21.80 6.95
CA THR A 371 10.14 -22.74 5.85
C THR A 371 9.56 -22.16 4.59
N VAL A 372 10.40 -22.00 3.59
CA VAL A 372 10.01 -21.63 2.22
C VAL A 372 9.69 -22.89 1.42
N HIS A 373 8.56 -22.87 0.72
CA HIS A 373 8.09 -23.94 -0.16
C HIS A 373 8.16 -23.46 -1.60
N LEU A 374 8.98 -24.14 -2.39
CA LEU A 374 9.21 -23.83 -3.80
C LEU A 374 8.58 -24.89 -4.69
N SER A 375 8.01 -24.43 -5.80
CA SER A 375 7.45 -25.31 -6.84
C SER A 375 8.53 -25.96 -7.72
N ASP A 376 9.78 -25.54 -7.56
CA ASP A 376 10.93 -25.93 -8.36
C ASP A 376 11.24 -27.42 -8.33
N SER A 377 11.63 -27.92 -9.50
CA SER A 377 12.08 -29.29 -9.69
C SER A 377 13.54 -29.50 -9.31
N ASP A 378 14.36 -28.47 -9.52
CA ASP A 378 15.77 -28.36 -9.12
C ASP A 378 16.10 -26.89 -8.84
N ILE A 379 17.10 -26.65 -8.01
CA ILE A 379 17.52 -25.29 -7.62
C ILE A 379 19.03 -25.16 -7.62
N THR A 380 19.52 -23.98 -7.96
CA THR A 380 20.88 -23.53 -7.69
C THR A 380 20.85 -22.49 -6.58
N ALA A 381 21.68 -22.66 -5.56
CA ALA A 381 21.72 -21.75 -4.43
C ALA A 381 23.07 -21.04 -4.34
N TYR A 382 23.05 -19.75 -4.05
CA TYR A 382 24.22 -18.93 -3.78
C TYR A 382 24.08 -18.34 -2.39
N ARG A 383 25.10 -18.51 -1.54
CA ARG A 383 25.14 -17.86 -0.23
C ARG A 383 25.95 -16.59 -0.35
N LEU A 384 25.31 -15.47 -0.03
CA LEU A 384 25.90 -14.15 -0.03
C LEU A 384 26.69 -13.90 1.27
N SER A 385 27.42 -12.79 1.32
CA SER A 385 28.32 -12.47 2.42
C SER A 385 27.62 -11.96 3.67
N ASP A 386 26.43 -11.36 3.50
CA ASP A 386 25.50 -10.93 4.55
C ASP A 386 24.82 -12.10 5.29
N GLY A 387 24.75 -13.27 4.65
CA GLY A 387 24.10 -14.46 5.19
C GLY A 387 22.94 -14.95 4.34
N ASP A 388 22.47 -14.13 3.41
CA ASP A 388 21.32 -14.40 2.56
C ASP A 388 21.58 -15.54 1.60
N LEU A 389 20.47 -16.09 1.12
CA LEU A 389 20.48 -17.15 0.15
C LEU A 389 19.71 -16.72 -1.09
N MET A 390 20.43 -16.61 -2.20
CA MET A 390 19.83 -16.46 -3.52
C MET A 390 19.53 -17.85 -4.07
N ILE A 391 18.27 -18.12 -4.35
CA ILE A 391 17.78 -19.36 -4.95
C ILE A 391 17.35 -19.09 -6.37
N HIS A 392 17.96 -19.79 -7.31
CA HIS A 392 17.64 -19.73 -8.72
C HIS A 392 17.05 -21.07 -9.18
N GLY A 393 15.90 -21.02 -9.86
CA GLY A 393 15.21 -22.21 -10.36
C GLY A 393 14.27 -21.90 -11.53
N ASP A 394 13.39 -22.85 -11.83
CA ASP A 394 12.36 -22.71 -12.87
C ASP A 394 11.28 -21.67 -12.47
N SER A 395 11.18 -21.35 -11.17
CA SER A 395 10.24 -20.38 -10.62
C SER A 395 10.77 -18.93 -10.57
N GLY A 396 11.98 -18.70 -11.07
CA GLY A 396 12.64 -17.39 -11.05
C GLY A 396 13.76 -17.32 -10.01
N LEU A 397 14.04 -16.11 -9.53
CA LEU A 397 15.09 -15.82 -8.55
C LEU A 397 14.45 -15.41 -7.22
N LYS A 398 14.91 -16.00 -6.11
CA LYS A 398 14.38 -15.72 -4.76
C LYS A 398 15.51 -15.31 -3.83
N ARG A 399 15.33 -14.25 -3.06
CA ARG A 399 16.24 -13.87 -1.96
C ARG A 399 15.61 -14.24 -0.63
N LEU A 400 16.32 -15.05 0.16
CA LEU A 400 15.83 -15.54 1.44
C LEU A 400 16.72 -15.06 2.59
N HIS A 401 16.17 -14.21 3.45
CA HIS A 401 16.74 -13.76 4.72
C HIS A 401 16.10 -14.50 5.89
N ASP A 402 16.90 -14.89 6.89
CA ASP A 402 16.43 -15.57 8.12
C ASP A 402 15.48 -16.78 7.89
N VAL A 403 15.79 -17.62 6.89
CA VAL A 403 15.04 -18.88 6.60
C VAL A 403 15.85 -20.13 6.96
N GLU A 404 15.28 -21.04 7.76
CA GLU A 404 15.94 -22.29 8.15
C GLU A 404 15.79 -23.43 7.14
N PHE A 405 14.64 -23.54 6.48
CA PHE A 405 14.28 -24.71 5.66
C PHE A 405 13.71 -24.34 4.30
N ILE A 406 14.08 -25.13 3.29
CA ILE A 406 13.47 -25.11 1.97
C ILE A 406 12.84 -26.46 1.69
N SER A 407 11.62 -26.44 1.18
CA SER A 407 10.90 -27.62 0.67
C SER A 407 10.73 -27.49 -0.84
N LEU A 408 11.07 -28.54 -1.58
CA LEU A 408 10.88 -28.62 -3.03
C LEU A 408 9.74 -29.59 -3.37
N GLY A 409 9.00 -29.29 -4.44
CA GLY A 409 8.17 -30.27 -5.16
C GLY A 409 6.66 -30.25 -4.93
N SER A 410 6.11 -29.40 -4.06
CA SER A 410 4.66 -29.41 -3.77
C SER A 410 4.05 -28.03 -3.51
N ASN A 411 3.09 -27.64 -4.35
CA ASN A 411 2.21 -26.48 -4.17
C ASN A 411 0.99 -26.75 -3.25
N GLY A 412 0.96 -27.87 -2.50
CA GLY A 412 -0.20 -28.31 -1.72
C GLY A 412 -0.01 -28.39 -0.19
N ASP A 413 -1.12 -28.33 0.56
CA ASP A 413 -1.18 -28.41 2.04
C ASP A 413 -0.62 -29.72 2.65
N ASN A 414 -0.35 -30.75 1.83
CA ASN A 414 0.36 -31.95 2.24
C ASN A 414 1.87 -31.79 1.98
N LEU A 415 2.52 -31.01 2.85
CA LEU A 415 3.97 -30.78 2.90
C LEU A 415 4.77 -32.04 3.33
N THR A 416 4.52 -33.18 2.67
CA THR A 416 5.26 -34.42 2.83
C THR A 416 6.32 -34.56 1.76
N GLU A 417 7.19 -33.56 1.62
CA GLU A 417 8.26 -33.58 0.61
C GLU A 417 9.58 -33.04 1.15
N ASN A 418 10.62 -33.26 0.37
CA ASN A 418 12.02 -33.31 0.74
C ASN A 418 12.51 -31.98 1.36
N ARG A 419 12.50 -31.89 2.69
CA ARG A 419 13.00 -30.72 3.42
C ARG A 419 14.51 -30.72 3.44
N GLN A 420 15.10 -29.67 2.88
CA GLN A 420 16.52 -29.39 3.01
C GLN A 420 16.70 -28.25 3.99
N ALA A 421 17.61 -28.42 4.94
CA ALA A 421 18.00 -27.31 5.79
C ALA A 421 18.93 -26.38 5.00
N VAL A 422 18.76 -25.07 5.12
CA VAL A 422 19.53 -24.05 4.38
C VAL A 422 21.04 -24.19 4.65
N PHE A 423 21.44 -24.56 5.87
CA PHE A 423 22.85 -24.83 6.21
C PHE A 423 23.42 -26.13 5.60
N ALA A 424 22.55 -27.04 5.16
CA ALA A 424 22.92 -28.30 4.53
C ALA A 424 22.83 -28.25 3.00
N LEU A 425 22.32 -27.15 2.44
CA LEU A 425 22.22 -26.94 0.99
C LEU A 425 23.61 -26.71 0.40
N LYS A 426 23.89 -27.37 -0.73
CA LYS A 426 25.13 -27.12 -1.48
C LYS A 426 25.00 -25.79 -2.21
N THR A 427 25.88 -24.85 -1.89
CA THR A 427 25.89 -23.55 -2.55
C THR A 427 27.00 -23.45 -3.59
N GLU A 428 26.74 -22.69 -4.64
CA GLU A 428 27.70 -22.32 -5.67
C GLU A 428 28.36 -20.98 -5.32
N ARG A 429 29.40 -20.62 -6.10
CA ARG A 429 30.11 -19.35 -5.91
C ARG A 429 29.58 -18.30 -6.87
N ALA A 430 29.37 -17.11 -6.35
CA ALA A 430 29.11 -15.90 -7.11
C ALA A 430 30.18 -14.84 -6.82
N LYS A 431 30.18 -13.78 -7.61
CA LYS A 431 30.93 -12.57 -7.31
C LYS A 431 29.95 -11.53 -6.75
N GLU A 432 30.29 -10.99 -5.60
CA GLU A 432 29.50 -10.01 -4.86
C GLU A 432 30.23 -8.66 -4.88
N GLY A 433 29.49 -7.57 -4.87
CA GLY A 433 30.01 -6.23 -4.56
C GLY A 433 30.06 -6.00 -3.05
N THR A 434 29.92 -4.75 -2.66
CA THR A 434 29.99 -4.23 -1.30
C THR A 434 28.78 -3.35 -1.04
N ASP A 435 28.67 -2.75 0.15
CA ASP A 435 27.60 -1.80 0.49
C ASP A 435 27.70 -0.44 -0.25
N GLY A 436 28.40 -0.37 -1.39
CA GLY A 436 28.51 0.87 -2.14
C GLY A 436 28.97 0.66 -3.57
N ASP A 437 28.82 1.71 -4.39
CA ASP A 437 28.94 1.68 -5.85
C ASP A 437 30.13 0.86 -6.39
N ASP A 438 29.80 -0.25 -7.04
CA ASP A 438 30.72 -1.26 -7.53
C ASP A 438 30.70 -1.36 -9.06
N THR A 439 31.74 -2.01 -9.61
CA THR A 439 31.76 -2.40 -11.02
C THR A 439 32.21 -3.85 -11.15
N LEU A 440 31.24 -4.71 -11.46
CA LEU A 440 31.43 -6.15 -11.50
C LEU A 440 31.44 -6.66 -12.94
N LYS A 441 32.19 -7.75 -13.16
CA LYS A 441 32.28 -8.45 -14.44
C LYS A 441 32.38 -9.93 -14.22
N GLY A 442 31.57 -10.74 -14.90
CA GLY A 442 31.51 -12.17 -14.65
C GLY A 442 30.28 -12.82 -15.27
N ALA A 443 29.87 -13.93 -14.67
CA ALA A 443 28.71 -14.72 -15.11
C ALA A 443 27.68 -14.97 -14.00
N VAL A 444 28.05 -14.82 -12.72
CA VAL A 444 27.08 -14.79 -11.62
C VAL A 444 27.50 -13.64 -10.73
N LEU A 445 26.77 -12.53 -10.81
CA LEU A 445 27.08 -11.27 -10.15
C LEU A 445 25.90 -10.86 -9.27
N PHE A 446 26.19 -10.51 -8.02
CA PHE A 446 25.29 -9.84 -7.09
C PHE A 446 25.95 -8.49 -6.75
N GLY A 447 25.26 -7.38 -6.99
CA GLY A 447 25.81 -6.04 -6.73
C GLY A 447 25.95 -5.81 -5.23
N GLY A 448 24.83 -5.84 -4.50
CA GLY A 448 24.79 -5.54 -3.06
C GLY A 448 24.04 -4.25 -2.85
N ASP A 449 24.49 -3.40 -1.93
CA ASP A 449 23.92 -2.07 -1.78
C ASP A 449 24.74 -1.06 -2.61
N GLY A 450 24.13 0.05 -3.02
CA GLY A 450 24.78 1.11 -3.79
C GLY A 450 24.42 1.07 -5.28
N ASN A 451 24.90 2.06 -6.03
CA ASN A 451 24.58 2.16 -7.46
C ASN A 451 25.65 1.44 -8.28
N ASP A 452 25.37 0.20 -8.67
CA ASP A 452 26.33 -0.71 -9.24
C ASP A 452 26.29 -0.79 -10.76
N ILE A 453 27.41 -1.24 -11.32
CA ILE A 453 27.53 -1.55 -12.74
C ILE A 453 27.94 -3.01 -12.92
N LEU A 454 27.01 -3.83 -13.36
CA LEU A 454 27.21 -5.27 -13.59
C LEU A 454 27.33 -5.54 -15.09
N LYS A 455 28.43 -6.16 -15.52
CA LYS A 455 28.65 -6.50 -16.94
C LYS A 455 28.92 -7.98 -17.15
N ALA A 456 28.01 -8.63 -17.87
CA ALA A 456 28.18 -9.99 -18.35
C ALA A 456 29.10 -10.05 -19.58
N GLY A 457 29.34 -11.29 -20.03
CA GLY A 457 30.42 -11.64 -20.94
C GLY A 457 29.93 -12.01 -22.34
N ALA A 458 30.34 -13.20 -22.79
CA ALA A 458 29.92 -13.78 -24.07
C ALA A 458 29.23 -15.14 -23.89
N LYS A 459 28.84 -15.44 -22.66
CA LYS A 459 28.19 -16.68 -22.21
C LYS A 459 27.09 -16.25 -21.24
N GLY A 460 26.05 -17.07 -21.17
CA GLY A 460 24.95 -16.89 -20.23
C GLY A 460 25.41 -16.59 -18.81
N ALA A 461 24.73 -15.63 -18.19
CA ALA A 461 25.00 -15.05 -16.90
C ALA A 461 23.72 -14.86 -16.09
N LEU A 462 23.88 -14.74 -14.77
CA LEU A 462 22.89 -14.28 -13.81
C LEU A 462 23.42 -12.99 -13.19
N LEU A 463 22.71 -11.89 -13.40
CA LEU A 463 23.01 -10.57 -12.84
C LEU A 463 21.87 -10.16 -11.91
N HIS A 464 22.19 -9.73 -10.70
CA HIS A 464 21.26 -9.18 -9.74
C HIS A 464 21.88 -7.90 -9.18
N GLY A 465 21.20 -6.76 -9.35
CA GLY A 465 21.66 -5.44 -8.95
C GLY A 465 21.76 -5.34 -7.44
N GLY A 466 20.62 -5.43 -6.77
CA GLY A 466 20.54 -5.34 -5.31
C GLY A 466 19.79 -4.10 -4.90
N ASP A 467 20.28 -3.40 -3.88
CA ASP A 467 19.65 -2.16 -3.40
C ASP A 467 20.36 -0.94 -3.97
N GLY A 468 19.69 -0.16 -4.81
CA GLY A 468 20.26 1.05 -5.40
C GLY A 468 19.88 1.21 -6.87
N GLN A 469 20.34 2.29 -7.50
CA GLN A 469 20.08 2.51 -8.93
C GLN A 469 21.15 1.85 -9.78
N ASP A 470 20.91 0.62 -10.21
CA ASP A 470 21.88 -0.22 -10.86
C ASP A 470 21.85 -0.14 -12.39
N ARG A 471 22.97 -0.50 -13.00
CA ARG A 471 23.11 -0.67 -14.44
C ARG A 471 23.63 -2.05 -14.79
N LEU A 472 22.76 -2.86 -15.38
CA LEU A 472 23.05 -4.24 -15.79
C LEU A 472 23.23 -4.33 -17.30
N GLU A 473 24.36 -4.88 -17.75
CA GLU A 473 24.69 -5.08 -19.18
C GLU A 473 24.94 -6.58 -19.47
N ASP A 474 24.09 -7.19 -20.29
CA ASP A 474 24.10 -8.63 -20.63
C ASP A 474 25.29 -9.05 -21.54
N GLY A 475 25.68 -8.20 -22.49
CA GLY A 475 26.70 -8.48 -23.47
C GLY A 475 26.27 -9.49 -24.55
N ARG A 476 26.63 -10.76 -24.39
CA ARG A 476 26.13 -11.84 -25.25
C ARG A 476 25.95 -13.08 -24.38
N GLY A 477 24.95 -13.87 -24.71
CA GLY A 477 24.66 -15.07 -23.96
C GLY A 477 23.16 -15.30 -23.99
N ASP A 478 22.70 -16.29 -23.24
CA ASP A 478 21.31 -16.31 -22.83
C ASP A 478 21.40 -16.00 -21.33
N ASP A 479 21.10 -14.76 -20.98
CA ASP A 479 21.40 -14.09 -19.71
C ASP A 479 20.09 -13.84 -18.93
N GLN A 480 20.21 -13.68 -17.61
CA GLN A 480 19.11 -13.33 -16.72
C GLN A 480 19.52 -12.13 -15.88
N LEU A 481 18.75 -11.04 -15.97
CA LEU A 481 19.04 -9.77 -15.30
C LEU A 481 17.86 -9.43 -14.38
N TYR A 482 18.19 -9.17 -13.13
CA TYR A 482 17.27 -8.72 -12.08
C TYR A 482 17.79 -7.38 -11.55
N GLY A 483 17.06 -6.28 -11.73
CA GLY A 483 17.45 -4.98 -11.15
C GLY A 483 17.37 -5.03 -9.62
N ALA A 484 16.22 -5.48 -9.12
CA ALA A 484 15.86 -5.68 -7.72
C ALA A 484 15.21 -4.45 -7.09
N ALA A 485 15.85 -3.68 -6.22
CA ALA A 485 15.20 -2.57 -5.53
C ALA A 485 15.72 -1.22 -6.03
N HIS A 486 14.78 -0.28 -6.28
CA HIS A 486 14.96 1.06 -6.82
C HIS A 486 15.00 1.13 -8.36
N ASP A 487 15.14 2.34 -8.91
CA ASP A 487 15.05 2.58 -10.35
C ASP A 487 16.32 2.10 -11.09
N ASP A 488 16.19 1.02 -11.86
CA ASP A 488 17.31 0.34 -12.53
C ASP A 488 17.37 0.54 -14.06
N ILE A 489 18.53 0.26 -14.64
CA ILE A 489 18.75 0.23 -16.10
C ILE A 489 19.24 -1.14 -16.53
N LEU A 490 18.37 -1.91 -17.18
CA LEU A 490 18.68 -3.23 -17.73
C LEU A 490 18.89 -3.13 -19.23
N ILE A 491 20.10 -3.46 -19.69
CA ILE A 491 20.50 -3.31 -21.09
C ILE A 491 20.62 -4.66 -21.75
N HIS A 492 19.72 -4.87 -22.71
CA HIS A 492 19.80 -5.98 -23.62
C HIS A 492 20.65 -5.65 -24.86
N SER A 493 21.53 -6.58 -25.20
CA SER A 493 22.38 -6.55 -26.37
C SER A 493 22.07 -7.74 -27.29
N ARG A 494 22.39 -8.97 -26.89
CA ARG A 494 22.26 -10.12 -27.81
C ARG A 494 22.03 -11.44 -27.09
N GLY A 495 21.07 -12.16 -27.64
CA GLY A 495 20.78 -13.54 -27.29
C GLY A 495 19.38 -13.66 -26.72
N ASN A 496 19.10 -14.76 -26.03
CA ASN A 496 17.77 -15.01 -25.50
C ASN A 496 17.77 -14.75 -24.00
N ASP A 497 17.26 -13.59 -23.61
CA ASP A 497 17.47 -13.04 -22.28
C ASP A 497 16.15 -12.89 -21.52
N LEU A 498 16.24 -13.01 -20.20
CA LEU A 498 15.16 -12.77 -19.26
C LEU A 498 15.52 -11.54 -18.43
N LEU A 499 14.63 -10.54 -18.42
CA LEU A 499 14.80 -9.31 -17.69
C LEU A 499 13.65 -9.16 -16.69
N ASN A 500 14.00 -8.73 -15.48
CA ASN A 500 13.08 -8.39 -14.42
C ASN A 500 13.62 -7.10 -13.79
N GLY A 501 12.84 -6.03 -13.84
CA GLY A 501 13.24 -4.73 -13.28
C GLY A 501 13.32 -4.81 -11.76
N GLY A 502 12.32 -5.42 -11.14
CA GLY A 502 12.19 -5.56 -9.71
C GLY A 502 11.12 -4.61 -9.18
N HIS A 503 11.49 -3.77 -8.23
CA HIS A 503 10.67 -2.73 -7.64
C HIS A 503 11.30 -1.38 -7.95
N GLY A 504 10.55 -0.46 -8.54
CA GLY A 504 11.08 0.82 -9.02
C GLY A 504 10.51 1.21 -10.37
N ASN A 505 11.01 2.31 -10.93
CA ASN A 505 10.68 2.75 -12.28
C ASN A 505 11.83 2.37 -13.22
N ASP A 506 11.74 1.20 -13.83
CA ASP A 506 12.90 0.60 -14.49
C ASP A 506 12.98 0.94 -15.98
N ILE A 507 14.20 0.95 -16.50
CA ILE A 507 14.48 1.16 -17.92
C ILE A 507 15.01 -0.14 -18.54
N PHE A 508 14.17 -0.77 -19.35
CA PHE A 508 14.58 -1.86 -20.24
C PHE A 508 15.07 -1.28 -21.56
N ALA A 509 16.38 -1.21 -21.71
CA ALA A 509 17.04 -0.56 -22.84
C ALA A 509 17.58 -1.58 -23.86
N PHE A 510 17.31 -1.34 -25.13
CA PHE A 510 17.72 -2.19 -26.25
C PHE A 510 18.81 -1.49 -27.05
N ALA A 511 20.04 -2.00 -26.94
CA ALA A 511 21.21 -1.42 -27.60
C ALA A 511 21.12 -1.47 -29.13
N ALA A 512 21.88 -0.62 -29.82
CA ALA A 512 21.93 -0.64 -31.28
C ALA A 512 22.35 -2.02 -31.82
N ASN A 513 21.63 -2.52 -32.83
CA ASN A 513 21.74 -3.90 -33.33
C ASN A 513 21.42 -4.99 -32.29
N ALA A 514 20.52 -4.70 -31.34
CA ALA A 514 19.99 -5.71 -30.44
C ALA A 514 19.35 -6.86 -31.22
N SER A 515 19.50 -8.09 -30.72
CA SER A 515 19.01 -9.26 -31.45
C SER A 515 18.74 -10.45 -30.54
N GLY A 516 17.75 -11.26 -30.88
CA GLY A 516 17.35 -12.46 -30.13
C GLY A 516 15.93 -12.33 -29.59
N GLU A 517 15.61 -13.11 -28.56
CA GLU A 517 14.31 -13.11 -27.88
C GLU A 517 14.48 -12.63 -26.44
N VAL A 518 13.82 -11.54 -26.08
CA VAL A 518 13.86 -11.00 -24.71
C VAL A 518 12.50 -11.18 -24.08
N ARG A 519 12.47 -11.75 -22.87
CA ARG A 519 11.28 -11.82 -22.03
C ARG A 519 11.44 -10.84 -20.87
N ILE A 520 10.49 -9.94 -20.71
CA ILE A 520 10.39 -9.02 -19.56
C ILE A 520 9.24 -9.51 -18.69
N GLU A 521 9.54 -9.89 -17.45
CA GLU A 521 8.59 -10.59 -16.56
C GLU A 521 7.60 -9.66 -15.86
N ASP A 522 7.98 -8.40 -15.64
CA ASP A 522 7.34 -7.49 -14.68
C ASP A 522 6.94 -6.11 -15.24
N PHE A 523 7.02 -5.91 -16.56
CA PHE A 523 6.73 -4.61 -17.18
C PHE A 523 5.33 -4.08 -16.83
N GLY A 524 5.26 -3.02 -16.01
CA GLY A 524 4.02 -2.42 -15.54
C GLY A 524 3.22 -3.31 -14.58
N ARG A 525 3.89 -4.20 -13.83
CA ARG A 525 3.28 -5.14 -12.89
C ARG A 525 3.46 -4.77 -11.42
N ALA A 526 3.76 -3.50 -11.11
CA ALA A 526 3.70 -2.95 -9.76
C ALA A 526 2.80 -1.70 -9.71
N PHE A 527 1.97 -1.59 -8.67
CA PHE A 527 1.09 -0.43 -8.49
C PHE A 527 1.88 0.81 -8.07
N GLY A 528 1.63 1.94 -8.73
CA GLY A 528 2.31 3.21 -8.43
C GLY A 528 3.69 3.36 -9.07
N GLU A 529 4.14 2.36 -9.82
CA GLU A 529 5.42 2.33 -10.54
C GLU A 529 5.19 2.44 -12.05
N THR A 530 6.22 2.86 -12.79
CA THR A 530 6.17 3.02 -14.25
C THR A 530 7.49 2.62 -14.89
N ASP A 531 7.44 1.55 -15.67
CA ASP A 531 8.59 1.09 -16.45
C ASP A 531 8.67 1.73 -17.83
N PHE A 532 9.87 1.70 -18.39
CA PHE A 532 10.19 2.29 -19.68
C PHE A 532 10.88 1.30 -20.61
N LEU A 533 10.46 1.30 -21.88
CA LEU A 533 11.22 0.67 -22.94
C LEU A 533 12.02 1.74 -23.68
N LEU A 534 13.34 1.61 -23.70
CA LEU A 534 14.24 2.50 -24.43
C LEU A 534 14.78 1.82 -25.69
N PHE A 535 14.39 2.32 -26.86
CA PHE A 535 14.83 1.79 -28.14
C PHE A 535 15.92 2.64 -28.79
N ALA A 536 16.97 1.96 -29.27
CA ALA A 536 17.87 2.55 -30.25
C ALA A 536 17.12 2.90 -31.55
N PRO A 537 17.40 4.06 -32.19
CA PRO A 537 16.64 4.53 -33.36
C PRO A 537 16.70 3.62 -34.60
N ASP A 538 17.63 2.67 -34.65
CA ASP A 538 17.76 1.66 -35.71
C ASP A 538 16.85 0.44 -35.52
N ILE A 539 16.28 0.25 -34.32
CA ILE A 539 15.30 -0.80 -34.02
C ILE A 539 13.89 -0.29 -34.35
N PHE A 540 13.48 0.80 -33.70
CA PHE A 540 12.20 1.47 -33.92
C PHE A 540 12.40 2.97 -33.99
N SER A 541 11.64 3.63 -34.87
CA SER A 541 11.82 5.05 -35.18
C SER A 541 10.78 5.98 -34.55
N SER A 542 9.69 5.43 -34.02
CA SER A 542 8.61 6.18 -33.35
C SER A 542 7.68 5.25 -32.58
N LEU A 543 6.86 5.80 -31.68
CA LEU A 543 5.82 5.04 -30.97
C LEU A 543 4.87 4.32 -31.93
N GLY A 544 4.51 4.96 -33.06
CA GLY A 544 3.65 4.33 -34.06
C GLY A 544 4.28 3.08 -34.68
N ASP A 545 5.59 3.08 -34.87
CA ASP A 545 6.36 1.95 -35.37
C ASP A 545 6.36 0.78 -34.38
N VAL A 546 6.52 1.08 -33.08
CA VAL A 546 6.41 0.08 -32.01
C VAL A 546 5.00 -0.53 -31.98
N LEU A 547 3.95 0.30 -32.00
CA LEU A 547 2.56 -0.14 -31.97
C LEU A 547 2.19 -0.98 -33.20
N ASP A 548 2.62 -0.59 -34.40
CA ASP A 548 2.38 -1.34 -35.65
C ASP A 548 3.05 -2.72 -35.63
N ASN A 549 4.09 -2.90 -34.81
CA ASN A 549 4.82 -4.15 -34.63
C ASN A 549 4.53 -4.85 -33.29
N THR A 550 3.50 -4.38 -32.56
CA THR A 550 3.04 -5.00 -31.31
C THR A 550 1.82 -5.86 -31.58
N SER A 551 1.79 -7.06 -31.00
CA SER A 551 0.63 -7.96 -31.02
C SER A 551 0.29 -8.45 -29.63
N VAL A 552 -1.00 -8.48 -29.31
CA VAL A 552 -1.50 -9.03 -28.05
C VAL A 552 -1.52 -10.56 -28.17
N THR A 553 -0.97 -11.23 -27.16
CA THR A 553 -0.93 -12.69 -27.03
C THR A 553 -1.89 -13.15 -25.93
N GLU A 554 -1.93 -14.44 -25.62
CA GLU A 554 -2.74 -14.97 -24.50
C GLU A 554 -2.22 -14.47 -23.14
N ASP A 555 -0.89 -14.32 -23.03
CA ASP A 555 -0.19 -14.10 -21.77
C ASP A 555 0.60 -12.77 -21.76
N GLY A 556 0.20 -11.77 -22.55
CA GLY A 556 0.87 -10.45 -22.59
C GLY A 556 1.07 -9.89 -24.00
N LEU A 557 2.16 -9.16 -24.22
CA LEU A 557 2.47 -8.51 -25.50
C LEU A 557 3.69 -9.10 -26.19
N LEU A 558 3.67 -9.09 -27.52
CA LEU A 558 4.78 -9.45 -28.39
C LEU A 558 5.12 -8.28 -29.32
N ILE A 559 6.32 -7.71 -29.17
CA ILE A 559 6.86 -6.62 -30.00
C ILE A 559 7.98 -7.19 -30.87
N GLN A 560 7.92 -6.99 -32.19
CA GLN A 560 8.87 -7.62 -33.11
C GLN A 560 9.56 -6.61 -34.04
N SER A 561 10.87 -6.74 -34.19
CA SER A 561 11.63 -6.10 -35.26
C SER A 561 12.27 -7.18 -36.16
N GLN A 562 13.18 -6.78 -37.04
CA GLN A 562 13.83 -7.74 -37.96
C GLN A 562 14.63 -8.82 -37.21
N ASP A 563 15.40 -8.41 -36.19
CA ASP A 563 16.37 -9.29 -35.53
C ASP A 563 16.09 -9.47 -34.02
N LEU A 564 15.09 -8.76 -33.47
CA LEU A 564 14.72 -8.76 -32.05
C LEU A 564 13.24 -9.07 -31.87
N THR A 565 12.92 -9.96 -30.93
CA THR A 565 11.58 -10.24 -30.43
C THR A 565 11.54 -9.92 -28.94
N ILE A 566 10.54 -9.18 -28.49
CA ILE A 566 10.34 -8.80 -27.09
C ILE A 566 8.98 -9.33 -26.66
N ILE A 567 8.98 -10.07 -25.56
CA ILE A 567 7.79 -10.62 -24.90
C ILE A 567 7.65 -9.87 -23.59
N LEU A 568 6.55 -9.15 -23.41
CA LEU A 568 6.19 -8.52 -22.14
C LEU A 568 5.14 -9.42 -21.50
N ASP A 569 5.52 -10.13 -20.46
CA ASP A 569 4.62 -11.08 -19.79
C ASP A 569 3.52 -10.31 -19.03
N HIS A 570 2.27 -10.72 -19.25
CA HIS A 570 1.05 -10.18 -18.64
C HIS A 570 0.78 -8.68 -18.85
N ALA A 571 1.56 -7.98 -19.68
CA ALA A 571 1.34 -6.57 -19.99
C ALA A 571 0.08 -6.35 -20.86
N ASP A 572 -0.65 -5.26 -20.60
CA ASP A 572 -1.74 -4.78 -21.46
C ASP A 572 -1.22 -3.82 -22.54
N ILE A 573 -1.89 -3.73 -23.69
CA ILE A 573 -1.52 -2.83 -24.78
C ILE A 573 -1.47 -1.36 -24.34
N ASP A 574 -2.25 -0.97 -23.33
CA ASP A 574 -2.24 0.38 -22.76
C ASP A 574 -0.89 0.75 -22.10
N ALA A 575 -0.08 -0.26 -21.75
CA ALA A 575 1.29 -0.05 -21.24
C ALA A 575 2.25 0.48 -22.32
N ILE A 576 1.91 0.40 -23.62
CA ILE A 576 2.72 0.91 -24.73
C ILE A 576 2.19 2.28 -25.16
N ASN A 577 2.76 3.34 -24.60
CA ASN A 577 2.29 4.70 -24.85
C ASN A 577 3.44 5.74 -24.85
N ALA A 578 3.09 7.02 -25.01
CA ALA A 578 4.08 8.09 -25.16
C ALA A 578 4.85 8.43 -23.88
N GLN A 579 4.42 7.92 -22.72
CA GLN A 579 5.10 8.09 -21.44
C GLN A 579 6.10 6.96 -21.19
N THR A 580 5.77 5.73 -21.60
CA THR A 580 6.58 4.52 -21.32
C THR A 580 7.57 4.17 -22.43
N ILE A 581 7.38 4.68 -23.66
CA ILE A 581 8.25 4.38 -24.79
C ILE A 581 9.21 5.53 -25.08
N LEU A 582 10.51 5.25 -24.95
CA LEU A 582 11.60 6.19 -25.12
C LEU A 582 12.47 5.81 -26.35
N PHE A 583 13.12 6.82 -26.95
CA PHE A 583 14.01 6.63 -28.10
C PHE A 583 15.34 7.36 -27.85
N GLY A 584 16.47 6.64 -27.96
CA GLY A 584 17.79 7.19 -27.63
C GLY A 584 18.91 6.16 -27.69
N GLU A 585 20.12 6.55 -27.31
CA GLU A 585 21.22 5.60 -27.08
C GLU A 585 21.14 5.08 -25.64
N ALA A 586 21.38 3.77 -25.46
CA ALA A 586 21.36 3.04 -24.17
C ALA A 586 22.65 3.21 -23.34
#